data_AF-A0A920MXI5-F1
#
_entry.id   AF-A0A920MXI5-F1
#
_cell.length_a   1.000
_cell.length_b   1.000
_cell.length_c   1.000
_cell.angle_alpha   90.00
_cell.angle_beta   90.00
_cell.angle_gamma   90.00
#
_symmetry.space_group_name_H-M   'P 1'
#
loop_
_entity.id
_entity.type
_entity.pdbx_description
1 polymer ?
#
loop_
_entity_poly.entity_id
_entity_poly.type
_entity_poly.pdbx_seq_one_letter_code
_entity_poly.pdbx_strand_id
1 'polypeptide(L)' 'MYHTFYVDGKIALIKQYRYPVKSEMIEFPAGKLDPGEDPEKCASRELEEEIGYKLVN' A
#
# COMPACT_ATOMS: atom_id res chain seq x y z
N MET A 1 -13.87 -7.61 -0.57
CA MET A 1 -13.37 -7.20 -1.90
C MET A 1 -11.86 -7.03 -1.75
N TYR A 2 -11.06 -7.83 -2.44
CA TYR A 2 -9.59 -7.76 -2.38
C TYR A 2 -9.11 -7.11 -3.66
N HIS A 3 -8.38 -6.00 -3.55
CA HIS A 3 -7.73 -5.35 -4.68
C HIS A 3 -6.25 -5.72 -4.66
N THR A 4 -5.71 -6.15 -5.80
CA THR A 4 -4.29 -6.47 -5.98
C THR A 4 -3.74 -5.58 -7.08
N PHE A 5 -2.68 -4.85 -6.76
CA PHE A 5 -2.11 -3.83 -7.65
C PHE A 5 -0.93 -4.37 -8.43
N TYR A 6 -0.91 -4.07 -9.73
CA TYR A 6 0.17 -4.46 -10.64
C TYR A 6 0.88 -3.22 -11.19
N VAL A 7 2.20 -3.24 -11.13
CA VAL A 7 3.10 -2.27 -11.76
C VAL A 7 3.90 -3.03 -12.80
N ASP A 8 3.79 -2.66 -14.08
CA ASP A 8 4.45 -3.34 -15.20
C ASP A 8 4.24 -4.87 -15.21
N GLY A 9 3.03 -5.32 -14.84
CA GLY A 9 2.67 -6.73 -14.76
C GLY A 9 3.23 -7.48 -13.53
N LYS A 10 3.84 -6.78 -12.58
CA LYS A 10 4.35 -7.34 -11.32
C LYS A 10 3.58 -6.79 -10.12
N ILE A 11 3.47 -7.59 -9.06
CA ILE A 11 2.85 -7.12 -7.82
C ILE A 11 3.79 -6.16 -7.10
N ALA A 12 3.29 -4.98 -6.73
CA ALA A 12 4.05 -4.03 -5.93
C ALA A 12 4.01 -4.42 -4.45
N LEU A 13 5.19 -4.64 -3.87
CA LEU A 13 5.39 -4.95 -2.46
C LEU A 13 6.49 -4.05 -1.91
N ILE A 14 6.39 -3.74 -0.62
CA ILE A 14 7.40 -3.01 0.13
C ILE A 14 8.07 -3.91 1.16
N LYS A 15 9.25 -3.50 1.60
CA LYS A 15 9.90 -4.07 2.75
C LYS A 15 9.83 -3.07 3.91
N GLN A 16 9.12 -3.45 4.97
CA GLN A 16 8.88 -2.59 6.12
C GLN A 16 9.42 -3.22 7.41
N TYR A 17 10.13 -2.43 8.23
CA TYR A 17 10.54 -2.87 9.56
C TYR A 17 9.40 -2.70 10.56
N ARG A 18 8.95 -3.80 11.16
CA ARG A 18 7.86 -3.80 12.14
C ARG A 18 8.43 -3.87 13.55
N TYR A 19 8.41 -2.74 14.26
CA TYR A 19 8.91 -2.63 15.64
C TYR A 19 8.38 -3.68 16.62
N PRO A 20 7.08 -4.06 16.62
CA PRO A 20 6.56 -5.05 17.58
C PRO A 20 7.20 -6.43 17.44
N VAL A 21 7.59 -6.81 16.22
CA VAL A 21 8.20 -8.12 15.88
C VAL A 21 9.70 -8.03 15.67
N LYS A 22 10.25 -6.81 15.65
CA LYS A 22 11.68 -6.50 15.46
C LYS A 22 12.30 -7.10 14.21
N SER A 23 11.53 -7.21 13.13
CA SER A 23 11.96 -7.79 11.87
C SER A 23 11.50 -6.99 10.67
N GLU A 24 12.19 -7.17 9.53
CA GLU A 24 11.70 -6.73 8.23
C GLU A 24 10.63 -7.70 7.71
N MET A 25 9.56 -7.16 7.14
CA MET A 25 8.46 -7.92 6.53
C MET A 25 8.21 -7.43 5.11
N ILE A 26 7.83 -8.36 4.24
CA ILE A 26 7.35 -8.05 2.89
C ILE A 26 5.84 -7.84 2.98
N GLU A 27 5.37 -6.67 2.59
CA GLU A 27 3.99 -6.23 2.78
C GLU A 27 3.48 -5.54 1.52
N PHE A 28 2.15 -5.44 1.39
CA PHE A 28 1.55 -4.50 0.46
C PHE A 28 1.73 -3.07 0.98
N PRO A 29 1.81 -2.07 0.09
CA PRO A 29 1.67 -0.69 0.49
C PRO A 29 0.35 -0.49 1.23
N ALA A 30 0.41 0.12 2.42
CA ALA A 30 -0.76 0.26 3.29
C ALA A 30 -0.53 1.29 4.38
N GLY A 31 -1.58 2.05 4.69
CA GLY A 31 -1.60 2.91 5.86
C GLY A 31 -2.96 2.98 6.51
N LYS A 32 -3.10 3.98 7.38
CA LYS A 32 -4.29 4.11 8.23
C LYS A 32 -5.37 4.85 7.46
N LEU A 33 -6.60 4.34 7.59
CA LEU A 33 -7.76 5.03 7.08
C LEU A 33 -8.02 6.29 7.92
N ASP A 34 -8.10 7.44 7.27
CA ASP A 34 -8.50 8.67 7.95
C ASP A 34 -10.02 8.69 8.20
N PRO A 35 -10.50 9.44 9.21
CA PRO A 35 -11.93 9.50 9.53
C PRO A 35 -12.77 9.96 8.33
N GLY A 36 -13.61 9.06 7.82
CA GLY A 36 -14.48 9.32 6.67
C GLY A 36 -13.79 9.19 5.30
N GLU A 37 -12.53 8.75 5.26
CA GLU A 37 -11.84 8.43 4.01
C GLU A 37 -12.43 7.17 3.38
N ASP A 38 -12.56 7.19 2.05
CA ASP A 38 -12.96 6.00 1.30
C ASP A 38 -11.76 5.03 1.19
N PRO A 39 -11.94 3.72 1.41
CA PRO A 39 -10.83 2.76 1.38
C PRO A 39 -10.04 2.72 0.07
N GLU A 40 -10.69 2.96 -1.08
CA GLU A 40 -10.02 2.98 -2.38
C GLU A 40 -9.15 4.23 -2.54
N LYS A 41 -9.65 5.38 -2.05
CA LYS A 41 -8.86 6.61 -1.98
C LYS A 41 -7.67 6.49 -1.05
N CYS A 42 -7.85 5.85 0.11
CA CYS A 42 -6.77 5.54 1.04
C CYS A 42 -5.70 4.68 0.37
N ALA A 43 -6.10 3.57 -0.27
CA ALA A 43 -5.16 2.69 -0.98
C ALA A 43 -4.40 3.43 -2.08
N SER A 44 -5.07 4.28 -2.87
CA SER A 44 -4.42 5.09 -3.89
C SER A 44 -3.41 6.09 -3.31
N ARG A 45 -3.74 6.72 -2.18
CA ARG A 45 -2.88 7.69 -1.50
C ARG A 45 -1.63 7.02 -0.94
N GLU A 46 -1.79 5.91 -0.24
CA GLU A 46 -0.67 5.15 0.36
C GLU A 46 0.27 4.57 -0.71
N LEU A 47 -0.27 4.09 -1.84
CA LEU A 47 0.54 3.69 -3.01
C LEU A 47 1.42 4.83 -3.53
N GLU A 48 0.87 6.04 -3.59
CA GLU A 48 1.63 7.21 -4.04
C GLU A 48 2.68 7.62 -3.00
N GLU A 49 2.33 7.63 -1.72
CA GLU A 49 3.22 8.05 -0.63
C GLU A 49 4.40 7.07 -0.41
N GLU A 50 4.15 5.76 -0.45
CA GLU A 50 5.16 4.76 -0.11
C GLU A 50 6.03 4.33 -1.29
N ILE A 51 5.46 4.29 -2.51
CA ILE A 51 6.18 3.78 -3.70
C ILE A 51 6.09 4.68 -4.94
N GLY A 52 5.41 5.83 -4.86
CA GLY A 52 5.36 6.80 -5.96
C GLY A 52 4.47 6.41 -7.14
N TYR A 53 3.59 5.42 -6.99
CA TYR A 53 2.68 4.97 -8.05
C TYR A 53 1.27 5.50 -7.84
N LYS A 54 0.65 5.96 -8.93
CA LYS A 54 -0.77 6.34 -8.95
C LYS A 54 -1.58 5.26 -9.64
N LEU A 55 -2.78 5.01 -9.12
CA LEU A 55 -3.77 4.21 -9.83
C LEU A 55 -4.25 4.99 -11.06
N VAL A 56 -4.11 4.36 -12.23
CA VAL A 56 -4.72 4.83 -13.48
C VAL A 56 -5.94 3.95 -13.76
N ASN A 57 -7.07 4.61 -13.98
CA ASN A 57 -8.37 4.00 -14.24
C ASN A 57 -8.52 3.66 -15.74
#